data_AF-A0A377VVL3-F1
#
_entry.id   AF-A0A377VVL3-F1
#
_cell.length_a   1.000
_cell.length_b   1.000
_cell.length_c   1.000
_cell.angle_alpha   90.00
_cell.angle_beta   90.00
_cell.angle_gamma   90.00
#
_symmetry.space_group_name_H-M   'P 1'
#
loop_
_entity.id
_entity.type
_entity.pdbx_description
1 polymer ?
#
loop_
_entity_poly.entity_id
_entity_poly.type
_entity_poly.pdbx_seq_one_letter_code
_entity_poly.pdbx_strand_id
1 'polypeptide(L)'
;MKVARGKLPEDSDGNDNFRVLRYVAKLTINPAIAHGVSHIIGSVEVGKMADLVLWDPRSFGAKPKMVIKGGMINWALMGDPNASLPTPQPVFYRPMFGAMGKTLQDTCATFVSQAALDDGVKEKAGLERQVIAINNCRSVTKRDLVRNSATPHIEVDPELSP
;
A
#
# COMPACT_ATOMS: atom_id res chain seq x y z
N MET A 1 0.65 17.23 -13.49
CA MET A 1 -0.31 18.18 -12.87
C MET A 1 0.34 19.45 -12.36
N LYS A 2 1.34 19.41 -11.46
CA LYS A 2 1.98 20.63 -10.94
C LYS A 2 2.49 21.58 -12.04
N VAL A 3 3.24 21.05 -13.02
CA VAL A 3 3.77 21.87 -14.13
C VAL A 3 2.66 22.55 -14.94
N ALA A 4 1.57 21.84 -15.22
CA ALA A 4 0.50 22.35 -16.07
C ALA A 4 -0.54 23.23 -15.33
N ARG A 5 -0.77 22.98 -14.03
CA ARG A 5 -1.85 23.62 -13.25
C ARG A 5 -1.35 24.46 -12.07
N GLY A 6 -0.04 24.52 -11.85
CA GLY A 6 0.55 25.21 -10.72
C GLY A 6 0.25 24.57 -9.36
N LYS A 7 0.37 25.39 -8.30
CA LYS A 7 0.03 25.02 -6.93
C LYS A 7 -1.47 24.83 -6.75
N LEU A 8 -1.86 23.89 -5.88
CA LEU A 8 -3.25 23.76 -5.48
C LEU A 8 -3.57 24.87 -4.48
N PRO A 9 -4.83 25.34 -4.39
CA PRO A 9 -5.23 26.31 -3.38
C PRO A 9 -4.94 25.87 -1.94
N GLU A 10 -4.96 24.57 -1.68
CA GLU A 10 -4.69 24.00 -0.35
C GLU A 10 -3.20 23.68 -0.10
N ASP A 11 -2.31 23.85 -1.08
CA ASP A 11 -0.86 23.73 -0.87
C ASP A 11 -0.35 24.93 -0.05
N SER A 12 0.66 24.71 0.80
CA SER A 12 1.34 25.78 1.52
C SER A 12 2.36 26.51 0.64
N ASP A 13 2.78 27.70 1.05
CA ASP A 13 3.73 28.55 0.29
C ASP A 13 5.11 27.90 0.11
N GLY A 14 5.56 27.09 1.08
CA GLY A 14 6.90 26.49 1.06
C GLY A 14 6.99 25.06 0.52
N ASN A 15 5.88 24.38 0.23
CA ASN A 15 5.92 22.94 -0.09
C ASN A 15 4.71 22.47 -0.91
N ASP A 16 4.74 21.20 -1.33
CA ASP A 16 3.67 20.53 -2.08
C ASP A 16 2.99 19.43 -1.25
N ASN A 17 3.02 19.53 0.08
CA ASN A 17 2.63 18.44 0.97
C ASN A 17 1.17 18.03 0.75
N PHE A 18 0.27 19.01 0.56
CA PHE A 18 -1.14 18.71 0.33
C PHE A 18 -1.33 17.90 -0.94
N ARG A 19 -0.69 18.30 -2.05
CA ARG A 19 -0.66 17.51 -3.30
C ARG A 19 -0.07 16.12 -3.07
N VAL A 20 1.13 16.01 -2.49
CA VAL A 20 1.80 14.71 -2.30
C VAL A 20 0.93 13.77 -1.46
N LEU A 21 0.41 14.23 -0.33
CA LEU A 21 -0.45 13.43 0.54
C LEU A 21 -1.78 13.06 -0.13
N ARG A 22 -2.37 13.95 -0.96
CA ARG A 22 -3.55 13.64 -1.78
C ARG A 22 -3.27 12.50 -2.76
N TYR A 23 -2.07 12.42 -3.33
CA TYR A 23 -1.68 11.38 -4.28
C TYR A 23 -1.28 10.07 -3.60
N VAL A 24 -0.50 10.11 -2.51
CA VAL A 24 -0.14 8.92 -1.72
C VAL A 24 -1.38 8.22 -1.21
N ALA A 25 -2.39 8.96 -0.76
CA ALA A 25 -3.66 8.40 -0.31
C ALA A 25 -4.36 7.53 -1.38
N LYS A 26 -4.17 7.82 -2.68
CA LYS A 26 -4.77 7.05 -3.79
C LYS A 26 -4.20 5.64 -3.92
N LEU A 27 -2.97 5.42 -3.46
CA LEU A 27 -2.24 4.15 -3.59
C LEU A 27 -2.12 3.40 -2.27
N THR A 28 -2.53 4.01 -1.16
CA THR A 28 -2.33 3.47 0.20
C THR A 28 -3.68 3.34 0.91
N ILE A 29 -4.15 4.39 1.58
CA ILE A 29 -5.29 4.29 2.49
C ILE A 29 -6.64 4.21 1.76
N ASN A 30 -6.82 4.87 0.61
CA ASN A 30 -8.13 4.87 -0.07
C ASN A 30 -8.51 3.50 -0.65
N PRO A 31 -7.59 2.76 -1.31
CA PRO A 31 -7.85 1.37 -1.66
C PRO A 31 -8.15 0.50 -0.44
N ALA A 32 -7.41 0.69 0.67
CA ALA A 32 -7.64 -0.08 1.89
C ALA A 32 -9.03 0.17 2.51
N ILE A 33 -9.49 1.42 2.50
CA ILE A 33 -10.86 1.79 2.93
C ILE A 33 -11.89 1.14 2.00
N ALA A 34 -11.71 1.26 0.68
CA ALA A 34 -12.66 0.72 -0.30
C ALA A 34 -12.81 -0.80 -0.20
N HIS A 35 -11.73 -1.51 0.11
CA HIS A 35 -11.73 -2.97 0.27
C HIS A 35 -12.02 -3.45 1.69
N GLY A 36 -12.27 -2.55 2.65
CA GLY A 36 -12.59 -2.94 4.02
C GLY A 36 -11.43 -3.53 4.82
N VAL A 37 -10.19 -3.17 4.45
CA VAL A 37 -8.95 -3.65 5.07
C VAL A 37 -8.16 -2.51 5.74
N SER A 38 -8.73 -1.32 5.81
CA SER A 38 -8.10 -0.12 6.39
C SER A 38 -7.79 -0.25 7.89
N HIS A 39 -8.45 -1.17 8.59
CA HIS A 39 -8.17 -1.49 9.99
C HIS A 39 -6.89 -2.33 10.16
N ILE A 40 -6.35 -2.92 9.09
CA ILE A 40 -5.12 -3.73 9.11
C ILE A 40 -3.98 -3.04 8.38
N ILE A 41 -4.22 -2.45 7.19
CA ILE A 41 -3.19 -1.86 6.33
C ILE A 41 -3.61 -0.50 5.74
N GLY A 42 -2.68 0.14 5.01
CA GLY A 42 -2.96 1.30 4.17
C GLY A 42 -2.44 2.64 4.70
N SER A 43 -1.92 2.70 5.93
CA SER A 43 -1.32 3.90 6.52
C SER A 43 -0.35 3.54 7.64
N VAL A 44 0.54 4.47 7.98
CA VAL A 44 1.45 4.35 9.12
C VAL A 44 0.76 4.88 10.37
N GLU A 45 0.01 4.00 11.04
CA GLU A 45 -0.77 4.31 12.25
C GLU A 45 -0.60 3.20 13.29
N VAL A 46 -0.67 3.55 14.57
CA VAL A 46 -0.57 2.56 15.67
C VAL A 46 -1.69 1.52 15.55
N GLY A 47 -1.35 0.25 15.78
CA GLY A 47 -2.28 -0.87 15.71
C GLY A 47 -2.43 -1.52 14.32
N LYS A 48 -1.86 -0.92 13.27
CA LYS A 48 -1.84 -1.52 11.91
C LYS A 48 -0.66 -2.47 11.72
N MET A 49 -0.83 -3.40 10.78
CA MET A 49 0.22 -4.32 10.36
C MET A 49 1.41 -3.53 9.79
N ALA A 50 2.63 -3.93 10.16
CA ALA A 50 3.88 -3.30 9.74
C ALA A 50 4.25 -3.64 8.28
N ASP A 51 3.41 -3.17 7.36
CA ASP A 51 3.60 -3.22 5.92
C ASP A 51 4.10 -1.86 5.42
N LEU A 52 5.42 -1.73 5.31
CA LEU A 52 6.11 -0.48 5.10
C LEU A 52 7.08 -0.58 3.91
N VAL A 53 7.31 0.55 3.24
CA VAL A 53 8.29 0.64 2.17
C VAL A 53 9.25 1.78 2.46
N LEU A 54 10.55 1.48 2.45
CA LEU A 54 11.60 2.47 2.67
C LEU A 54 12.23 2.87 1.34
N TRP A 55 12.38 4.18 1.17
CA TRP A 55 12.91 4.81 -0.03
C TRP A 55 14.07 5.71 0.32
N ASP A 56 15.05 5.78 -0.57
CA ASP A 56 15.91 6.95 -0.64
C ASP A 56 15.12 8.07 -1.33
N PRO A 57 15.17 9.33 -0.88
CA PRO A 57 14.47 10.43 -1.55
C PRO A 57 14.78 10.53 -3.05
N ARG A 58 15.98 10.16 -3.49
CA ARG A 58 16.41 10.18 -4.89
C ARG A 58 15.66 9.18 -5.77
N SER A 59 15.07 8.14 -5.19
CA SER A 59 14.35 7.07 -5.91
C SER A 59 12.89 6.92 -5.48
N PHE A 60 12.36 7.88 -4.73
CA PHE A 60 11.00 7.85 -4.18
C PHE A 60 9.96 7.59 -5.26
N GLY A 61 9.14 6.55 -5.06
CA GLY A 61 8.09 6.13 -5.98
C GLY A 61 8.55 5.30 -7.18
N ALA A 62 9.87 5.12 -7.38
CA ALA A 62 10.43 4.37 -8.52
C ALA A 62 11.18 3.10 -8.10
N LYS A 63 12.22 3.20 -7.26
CA LYS A 63 13.03 2.05 -6.78
C LYS A 63 13.23 2.05 -5.26
N PRO A 64 12.47 1.26 -4.47
CA PRO A 64 12.61 1.26 -3.02
C PRO A 64 13.90 0.56 -2.58
N LYS A 65 14.40 0.89 -1.39
CA LYS A 65 15.52 0.17 -0.77
C LYS A 65 15.07 -1.19 -0.23
N MET A 66 13.93 -1.22 0.44
CA MET A 66 13.35 -2.44 1.01
C MET A 66 11.84 -2.33 1.22
N VAL A 67 11.21 -3.49 1.31
CA VAL A 67 9.81 -3.71 1.66
C VAL A 67 9.77 -4.55 2.94
N ILE A 68 9.16 -3.98 3.97
CA ILE A 68 8.90 -4.62 5.25
C ILE A 68 7.45 -5.11 5.19
N LYS A 69 7.23 -6.41 5.43
CA LYS A 69 5.92 -7.05 5.43
C LYS A 69 5.73 -7.74 6.77
N GLY A 70 4.65 -7.41 7.48
CA GLY A 70 4.38 -8.01 8.79
C GLY A 70 5.55 -7.86 9.79
N GLY A 71 6.34 -6.79 9.69
CA GLY A 71 7.48 -6.52 10.57
C GLY A 71 8.83 -7.12 10.15
N MET A 72 8.88 -7.92 9.07
CA MET A 72 10.11 -8.51 8.54
C MET A 72 10.44 -7.97 7.16
N ILE A 73 11.73 -7.78 6.84
CA ILE A 73 12.13 -7.42 5.47
C ILE A 73 11.83 -8.63 4.57
N ASN A 74 10.89 -8.44 3.64
CA ASN A 74 10.46 -9.47 2.70
C ASN A 74 11.19 -9.34 1.36
N TRP A 75 11.45 -8.11 0.92
CA TRP A 75 12.16 -7.83 -0.34
C TRP A 75 13.13 -6.65 -0.16
N ALA A 76 14.30 -6.71 -0.79
CA ALA A 76 15.28 -5.62 -0.74
C ALA A 76 16.13 -5.53 -2.01
N LEU A 77 16.65 -4.34 -2.27
CA LEU A 77 17.67 -4.09 -3.28
C LEU A 77 19.03 -4.53 -2.71
N MET A 78 19.64 -5.59 -3.29
CA MET A 78 20.79 -6.28 -2.70
C MET A 78 21.87 -6.59 -3.75
N GLY A 79 23.13 -6.35 -3.38
CA GLY A 79 24.33 -6.60 -4.17
C GLY A 79 24.73 -8.07 -4.31
N ASP A 80 26.01 -8.31 -4.61
CA ASP A 80 26.60 -9.65 -4.66
C ASP A 80 26.64 -10.30 -3.26
N PRO A 81 25.95 -11.44 -3.04
CA PRO A 81 25.93 -12.13 -1.75
C PRO A 81 27.30 -12.69 -1.31
N ASN A 82 28.25 -12.88 -2.23
CA ASN A 82 29.59 -13.37 -1.91
C ASN A 82 30.58 -12.24 -1.60
N ALA A 83 30.18 -10.98 -1.77
CA ALA A 83 31.04 -9.84 -1.50
C ALA A 83 31.13 -9.54 0.01
N SER A 84 32.12 -8.72 0.39
CA SER A 84 32.34 -8.33 1.79
C SER A 84 31.27 -7.40 2.36
N LEU A 85 30.41 -6.83 1.52
CA LEU A 85 29.36 -5.87 1.87
C LEU A 85 28.10 -6.17 1.03
N PRO A 86 26.92 -5.63 1.41
CA PRO A 86 25.67 -5.85 0.67
C PRO A 86 25.50 -4.92 -0.56
N THR A 87 26.40 -3.97 -0.78
CA THR A 87 26.35 -2.94 -1.83
C THR A 87 27.19 -3.17 -3.09
N PRO A 88 28.23 -4.03 -3.12
CA PRO A 88 28.97 -4.36 -4.34
C PRO A 88 28.04 -4.90 -5.43
N GLN A 89 28.33 -4.53 -6.66
CA GLN A 89 27.54 -4.90 -7.83
C GLN A 89 27.71 -6.39 -8.17
N PRO A 90 26.71 -7.03 -8.80
CA PRO A 90 25.46 -6.45 -9.30
C PRO A 90 24.38 -6.30 -8.22
N VAL A 91 23.75 -5.12 -8.18
CA VAL A 91 22.67 -4.78 -7.27
C VAL A 91 21.32 -4.93 -7.98
N PHE A 92 20.50 -5.86 -7.51
CA PHE A 92 19.13 -6.07 -7.99
C PHE A 92 18.22 -6.56 -6.87
N TYR A 93 16.91 -6.60 -7.11
CA TYR A 93 15.97 -7.00 -6.07
C TYR A 93 16.00 -8.49 -5.79
N ARG A 94 16.00 -8.85 -4.52
CA ARG A 94 16.04 -10.24 -4.07
C ARG A 94 15.01 -10.48 -2.96
N PRO A 95 14.42 -11.69 -2.89
CA PRO A 95 13.65 -12.10 -1.72
C PRO A 95 14.57 -12.16 -0.50
N MET A 96 14.08 -11.66 0.63
CA MET A 96 14.76 -11.62 1.92
C MET A 96 14.11 -12.62 2.88
N PHE A 97 14.60 -12.71 4.12
CA PHE A 97 14.14 -13.72 5.08
C PHE A 97 12.64 -13.69 5.41
N GLY A 98 11.98 -12.53 5.30
CA GLY A 98 10.52 -12.44 5.41
C GLY A 98 9.75 -13.16 4.29
N ALA A 99 10.43 -13.53 3.20
CA ALA A 99 9.88 -14.28 2.09
C ALA A 99 10.28 -15.77 2.07
N MET A 100 10.91 -16.27 3.14
CA MET A 100 11.47 -17.63 3.19
C MET A 100 10.70 -18.52 4.17
N GLY A 101 10.69 -19.83 3.89
CA GLY A 101 10.16 -20.85 4.80
C GLY A 101 8.72 -20.57 5.23
N LYS A 102 8.43 -20.82 6.52
CA LYS A 102 7.12 -20.54 7.14
C LYS A 102 6.87 -19.06 7.43
N THR A 103 7.95 -18.26 7.51
CA THR A 103 7.87 -16.82 7.79
C THR A 103 7.10 -16.06 6.70
N LEU A 104 7.14 -16.54 5.45
CA LEU A 104 6.36 -15.95 4.36
C LEU A 104 4.86 -15.99 4.68
N GLN A 105 4.39 -17.10 5.24
CA GLN A 105 3.00 -17.31 5.64
C GLN A 105 2.67 -16.45 6.86
N ASP A 106 3.57 -16.44 7.86
CA ASP A 106 3.38 -15.68 9.11
C ASP A 106 3.34 -14.17 8.89
N THR A 107 4.06 -13.64 7.91
CA THR A 107 4.12 -12.19 7.64
C THR A 107 3.05 -11.70 6.68
N CYS A 108 2.30 -12.61 6.04
CA CYS A 108 1.33 -12.29 5.01
C CYS A 108 -0.11 -12.61 5.44
N ALA A 109 -1.04 -11.74 5.04
CA ALA A 109 -2.47 -11.92 5.29
C ALA A 109 -3.20 -12.37 4.01
N THR A 110 -4.19 -13.24 4.19
CA THR A 110 -5.23 -13.57 3.21
C THR A 110 -6.53 -12.97 3.71
N PHE A 111 -7.03 -11.96 2.99
CA PHE A 111 -8.29 -11.30 3.35
C PHE A 111 -9.48 -12.08 2.80
N VAL A 112 -10.47 -12.35 3.65
CA VAL A 112 -11.66 -13.15 3.31
C VAL A 112 -12.94 -12.43 3.76
N SER A 113 -14.11 -12.91 3.35
CA SER A 113 -15.38 -12.42 3.90
C SER A 113 -15.55 -12.90 5.35
N GLN A 114 -16.32 -12.18 6.15
CA GLN A 114 -16.66 -12.60 7.52
C GLN A 114 -17.31 -13.99 7.53
N ALA A 115 -18.26 -14.25 6.62
CA ALA A 115 -18.92 -15.55 6.51
C ALA A 115 -17.95 -16.70 6.24
N ALA A 116 -16.91 -16.51 5.42
CA ALA A 116 -15.91 -17.55 5.18
C ALA A 116 -15.02 -17.77 6.41
N LEU A 117 -14.66 -16.70 7.12
CA LEU A 117 -13.91 -16.82 8.37
C LEU A 117 -14.72 -17.60 9.42
N ASP A 118 -16.00 -17.27 9.58
CA ASP A 118 -16.92 -17.92 10.52
C ASP A 118 -17.16 -19.40 10.15
N ASP A 119 -17.15 -19.72 8.86
CA ASP A 119 -17.25 -21.09 8.33
C ASP A 119 -15.94 -21.89 8.45
N GLY A 120 -14.88 -21.34 9.04
CA GLY A 120 -13.60 -22.02 9.25
C GLY A 120 -12.82 -22.25 7.95
N VAL A 121 -12.85 -21.26 7.03
CA VAL A 121 -12.14 -21.37 5.73
C VAL A 121 -10.65 -21.65 5.90
N LYS A 122 -10.03 -21.15 6.98
CA LYS A 122 -8.61 -21.37 7.23
C LYS A 122 -8.29 -22.86 7.36
N GLU A 123 -9.07 -23.57 8.16
CA GLU A 123 -8.93 -25.00 8.40
C GLU A 123 -9.36 -25.80 7.18
N LYS A 124 -10.53 -25.48 6.61
CA LYS A 124 -11.10 -26.21 5.46
C LYS A 124 -10.21 -26.13 4.21
N ALA A 125 -9.57 -24.99 3.98
CA ALA A 125 -8.68 -24.79 2.83
C ALA A 125 -7.19 -25.01 3.14
N GLY A 126 -6.84 -25.41 4.38
CA GLY A 126 -5.45 -25.67 4.78
C GLY A 126 -4.54 -24.43 4.70
N LEU A 127 -5.06 -23.25 5.03
CA LEU A 127 -4.33 -22.00 4.92
C LEU A 127 -3.40 -21.79 6.12
N GLU A 128 -2.10 -21.71 5.85
CA GLU A 128 -1.08 -21.40 6.87
C GLU A 128 -0.96 -19.89 7.15
N ARG A 129 -1.30 -19.03 6.18
CA ARG A 129 -1.25 -17.57 6.30
C ARG A 129 -2.16 -17.03 7.40
N GLN A 130 -1.91 -15.80 7.83
CA GLN A 130 -2.90 -15.06 8.61
C GLN A 130 -4.18 -14.93 7.77
N VAL A 131 -5.35 -15.28 8.31
CA VAL A 131 -6.64 -15.13 7.62
C VAL A 131 -7.44 -14.08 8.36
N ILE A 132 -7.81 -13.00 7.68
CA ILE A 132 -8.43 -11.82 8.30
C ILE A 132 -9.70 -11.46 7.54
N ALA A 133 -10.81 -11.26 8.26
CA ALA A 133 -12.06 -10.84 7.65
C ALA A 133 -12.02 -9.36 7.25
N ILE A 134 -12.52 -9.07 6.05
CA ILE A 134 -12.82 -7.69 5.63
C ILE A 134 -14.06 -7.18 6.36
N ASN A 135 -14.16 -5.86 6.59
CA ASN A 135 -15.33 -5.23 7.19
C ASN A 135 -15.62 -3.85 6.59
N ASN A 136 -16.79 -3.28 6.91
CA ASN A 136 -17.16 -1.90 6.55
C ASN A 136 -17.15 -1.55 5.05
N CYS A 137 -17.33 -2.51 4.14
CA CYS A 137 -17.34 -2.24 2.70
C CYS A 137 -18.63 -1.61 2.16
N ARG A 138 -19.71 -1.53 2.96
CA ARG A 138 -21.06 -1.13 2.49
C ARG A 138 -21.50 0.25 2.97
N SER A 139 -20.92 0.74 4.06
CA SER A 139 -21.22 2.06 4.63
C SER A 139 -20.30 3.17 4.10
N VAL A 140 -19.17 2.80 3.50
CA VAL A 140 -18.19 3.74 2.94
C VAL A 140 -18.76 4.45 1.71
N THR A 141 -18.54 5.76 1.67
CA THR A 141 -18.92 6.67 0.60
C THR A 141 -17.69 7.39 0.04
N LYS A 142 -17.88 8.21 -1.00
CA LYS A 142 -16.80 9.07 -1.52
C LYS A 142 -16.23 10.01 -0.45
N ARG A 143 -17.03 10.43 0.53
CA ARG A 143 -16.63 11.36 1.59
C ARG A 143 -15.59 10.78 2.54
N ASP A 144 -15.59 9.46 2.70
CA ASP A 144 -14.67 8.74 3.58
C ASP A 144 -13.27 8.59 2.96
N LEU A 145 -13.12 8.85 1.65
CA LEU A 145 -11.82 8.77 0.98
C LEU A 145 -10.93 9.97 1.34
N VAL A 146 -9.83 9.66 2.02
CA VAL A 146 -8.84 10.61 2.51
C VAL A 146 -8.30 11.49 1.38
N ARG A 147 -8.46 12.81 1.56
CA ARG A 147 -8.01 13.89 0.65
C ARG A 147 -8.58 13.82 -0.78
N ASN A 148 -9.55 12.94 -1.03
CA ASN A 148 -10.09 12.64 -2.36
C ASN A 148 -11.62 12.48 -2.32
N SER A 149 -12.31 13.36 -1.60
CA SER A 149 -13.74 13.26 -1.31
C SER A 149 -14.67 14.04 -2.26
N ALA A 150 -14.12 14.70 -3.28
CA ALA A 150 -14.90 15.57 -4.17
C ALA A 150 -15.95 14.78 -4.99
N THR A 151 -17.16 15.36 -5.07
CA THR A 151 -18.30 14.90 -5.88
C THR A 151 -18.87 16.07 -6.69
N PRO A 152 -18.11 16.63 -7.65
CA PRO A 152 -18.60 17.72 -8.49
C PRO A 152 -19.61 17.20 -9.52
N HIS A 153 -20.36 18.13 -10.12
CA HIS A 153 -21.07 17.87 -11.37
C HIS A 153 -20.05 17.65 -12.49
N ILE A 154 -20.21 16.58 -13.27
CA ILE A 154 -19.32 16.23 -14.39
C ILE A 154 -20.21 16.06 -15.62
N GLU A 155 -19.96 16.87 -16.64
CA GLU A 155 -20.59 16.75 -17.96
C GLU A 155 -19.53 16.29 -18.97
N VAL A 156 -19.90 15.39 -19.87
CA VAL A 156 -19.04 14.90 -20.95
C VAL A 156 -19.84 15.02 -22.25
N ASP A 157 -19.27 15.70 -23.24
CA ASP A 157 -19.88 15.85 -24.56
C ASP A 157 -19.81 14.49 -25.32
N PRO A 158 -20.96 13.91 -25.72
CA PRO A 158 -21.00 12.60 -26.38
C PRO A 158 -20.53 12.64 -27.84
N GLU A 159 -20.50 13.80 -28.51
CA GLU A 159 -20.15 13.91 -29.94
C GLU A 159 -18.64 14.10 -30.15
N LEU A 160 -17.96 14.72 -29.19
CA LEU A 160 -16.54 15.08 -29.30
C LEU A 160 -15.60 14.10 -28.58
N SER A 161 -16.14 13.13 -27.86
CA SER A 161 -15.36 12.10 -27.16
C SER A 161 -15.26 10.86 -28.05
N PRO A 162 -14.07 10.50 -28.57
CA PRO A 162 -13.88 9.29 -29.38
C PRO A 162 -14.10 7.99 -28.60
#